data_AF-A0A1M3HCZ6-F1
#
_entry.id   AF-A0A1M3HCZ6-F1
#
_cell.length_a   1.000
_cell.length_b   1.000
_cell.length_c   1.000
_cell.angle_alpha   90.00
_cell.angle_beta   90.00
_cell.angle_gamma   90.00
#
_symmetry.space_group_name_H-M   'P 1'
#
loop_
_entity.id
_entity.type
_entity.pdbx_description
1 polymer ?
#
loop_
_entity_poly.entity_id
_entity_poly.type
_entity_poly.pdbx_seq_one_letter_code
_entity_poly.pdbx_strand_id
1 'polypeptide(L)'
;MQHYSFNTAFVRQFQQESFLYSWRGKQAYKNIRFHQFAAKKNETASLGKLLAKKMDYSAIVSDLIRKLKEEDLPDTRKLFEFSHGLLRKFTSWMQEEPCTTAYYDRLLVVLKPFLALIKIYQGNMQQPLLQTLASFLVEEVGVEEAAVLSSEDINAVRELMTRFQDEMYRYYEVFNLFIQQESDNKCYIRVLSKAEHYLLKLMTMIEKEADNTQSLISRIEEWNVQMAGREADELYN
;
A
#
# COMPACT_ATOMS: atom_id res chain seq x y z
N MET A 1 31.67 -4.20 19.19
CA MET A 1 30.75 -3.36 19.98
C MET A 1 30.04 -2.47 18.98
N GLN A 2 28.72 -2.60 18.87
CA GLN A 2 27.84 -1.71 18.11
C GLN A 2 26.64 -1.49 19.01
N HIS A 3 26.39 -0.23 19.35
CA HIS A 3 25.25 0.19 20.16
C HIS A 3 24.02 0.18 19.27
N TYR A 4 23.06 -0.69 19.55
CA TYR A 4 21.69 -0.52 19.06
C TYR A 4 21.15 0.78 19.66
N SER A 5 21.04 1.85 18.85
CA SER A 5 20.30 3.03 19.26
C SER A 5 18.82 2.75 19.06
N PHE A 6 18.09 2.52 20.15
CA PHE A 6 16.63 2.56 20.13
C PHE A 6 16.16 3.85 19.44
N ASN A 7 15.12 3.74 18.60
CA ASN A 7 14.56 4.89 17.90
C ASN A 7 14.05 5.92 18.92
N THR A 8 14.68 7.09 18.94
CA THR A 8 14.38 8.15 19.91
C THR A 8 12.99 8.77 19.74
N ALA A 9 12.36 8.63 18.56
CA ALA A 9 11.01 9.12 18.29
C ALA A 9 9.95 8.25 19.00
N PHE A 10 10.11 6.92 18.93
CA PHE A 10 9.29 5.96 19.66
C PHE A 10 9.33 6.21 21.17
N VAL A 11 10.54 6.40 21.72
CA VAL A 11 10.75 6.68 23.14
C VAL A 11 10.05 7.97 23.57
N ARG A 12 10.04 9.01 22.72
CA ARG A 12 9.36 10.28 23.01
C ARG A 12 7.84 10.15 23.03
N GLN A 13 7.25 9.44 22.08
CA GLN A 13 5.80 9.24 22.03
C GLN A 13 5.33 8.39 23.22
N PHE A 14 6.04 7.30 23.52
CA PHE A 14 5.76 6.47 24.68
C PHE A 14 5.80 7.28 25.98
N GLN A 15 6.79 8.15 26.16
CA GLN A 15 6.91 9.02 27.34
C GLN A 15 5.82 10.10 27.44
N GLN A 16 5.22 10.51 26.33
CA GLN A 16 4.13 11.49 26.31
C GLN A 16 2.78 10.86 26.67
N GLU A 17 2.58 9.59 26.34
CA GLU A 17 1.32 8.87 26.55
C GLU A 17 1.29 8.05 27.86
N SER A 18 2.45 7.80 28.48
CA SER A 18 2.54 7.05 29.73
C SER A 18 2.90 7.95 30.93
N PHE A 19 1.96 8.07 31.87
CA PHE A 19 2.26 8.56 33.22
C PHE A 19 3.15 7.53 33.93
N LEU A 20 4.46 7.72 33.86
CA LEU A 20 5.44 6.88 34.55
C LEU A 20 5.34 7.10 36.07
N TYR A 21 4.74 6.15 36.78
CA TYR A 21 4.97 5.99 38.22
C TYR A 21 6.44 5.59 38.43
N SER A 22 7.30 6.55 38.76
CA SER A 22 8.67 6.26 39.16
C SER A 22 8.68 5.74 40.61
N TRP A 23 8.81 4.42 40.80
CA TRP A 23 9.16 3.87 42.11
C TRP A 23 10.53 3.19 42.03
N ARG A 24 11.54 3.77 42.71
CA ARG A 24 12.83 3.12 42.94
C ARG A 24 12.68 2.13 44.09
N GLY A 25 12.73 0.83 43.79
CA GLY A 25 12.86 -0.20 44.80
C GLY A 25 12.91 -1.59 44.18
N LYS A 26 13.99 -2.34 44.44
CA LYS A 26 14.09 -3.76 44.09
C LYS A 26 13.05 -4.53 44.90
N GLN A 27 11.97 -4.98 44.26
CA GLN A 27 11.19 -6.12 44.74
C GLN A 27 11.04 -7.13 43.61
N ALA A 28 11.41 -8.37 43.91
CA ALA A 28 11.03 -9.51 43.09
C ALA A 28 9.51 -9.63 43.16
N TYR A 29 8.84 -9.48 42.02
CA TYR A 29 7.40 -9.68 41.91
C TYR A 29 7.14 -10.81 40.91
N LYS A 30 6.51 -11.88 41.43
CA LYS A 30 5.76 -12.93 40.72
C LYS A 30 6.37 -13.40 39.38
N ASN A 31 7.15 -14.47 39.44
CA ASN A 31 7.46 -15.37 38.31
C ASN A 31 8.17 -14.80 37.08
N ILE A 32 8.69 -13.58 37.12
CA ILE A 32 9.53 -13.05 36.04
C ILE A 32 10.99 -13.46 36.32
N ARG A 33 11.53 -14.36 35.49
CA ARG A 33 12.95 -14.75 35.51
C ARG A 33 13.75 -13.81 34.62
N PHE A 34 14.41 -12.83 35.22
CA PHE A 34 15.45 -12.07 34.52
C PHE A 34 16.62 -13.01 34.17
N HIS A 35 16.77 -13.35 32.89
CA HIS A 35 17.95 -14.05 32.41
C HIS A 35 19.07 -13.04 32.19
N GLN A 36 20.08 -13.10 33.06
CA GLN A 36 21.29 -12.30 32.91
C GLN A 36 22.26 -13.10 32.01
N PHE A 37 22.42 -12.67 30.76
CA PHE A 37 23.33 -13.31 29.82
C PHE A 37 24.79 -12.96 30.14
N ALA A 38 25.69 -13.94 30.01
CA ALA A 38 27.10 -13.79 30.37
C ALA A 38 27.95 -13.02 29.34
N ALA A 39 27.30 -12.30 28.42
CA ALA A 39 27.93 -11.55 27.32
C ALA A 39 28.93 -12.37 26.47
N LYS A 40 28.78 -13.70 26.43
CA LYS A 40 29.64 -14.58 25.61
C LYS A 40 29.25 -14.43 24.14
N LYS A 41 30.23 -14.19 23.27
CA LYS A 41 30.06 -13.93 21.83
C LYS A 41 29.21 -14.98 21.08
N ASN A 42 29.22 -16.22 21.56
CA ASN A 42 28.44 -17.32 20.99
C ASN A 42 26.97 -17.32 21.44
N GLU A 43 26.67 -16.87 22.67
CA GLU A 43 25.30 -16.74 23.16
C GLU A 43 24.58 -15.57 22.48
N THR A 44 25.25 -14.44 22.28
CA THR A 44 24.70 -13.29 21.54
C THR A 44 24.46 -13.61 20.07
N ALA A 45 25.34 -14.38 19.43
CA ALA A 45 25.12 -14.83 18.04
C ALA A 45 23.97 -15.85 17.93
N SER A 46 23.85 -16.78 18.89
CA SER A 46 22.72 -17.71 18.96
C SER A 46 21.40 -17.00 19.28
N LEU A 47 21.41 -15.99 20.14
CA LEU A 47 20.26 -15.14 20.44
C LEU A 47 19.87 -14.31 19.21
N GLY A 48 20.84 -13.71 18.52
CA GLY A 48 20.61 -12.97 17.27
C GLY A 48 20.03 -13.86 16.17
N LYS A 49 20.50 -15.10 16.03
CA LYS A 49 19.90 -16.10 15.10
C LYS A 49 18.52 -16.57 15.54
N LEU A 50 18.28 -16.74 16.85
CA LEU A 50 16.98 -17.13 17.39
C LEU A 50 15.96 -15.98 17.25
N LEU A 51 16.41 -14.75 17.46
CA LEU A 51 15.65 -13.53 17.31
C LEU A 51 15.36 -13.31 15.82
N ALA A 52 16.34 -13.34 14.92
CA ALA A 52 16.11 -13.29 13.47
C ALA A 52 15.15 -14.40 12.97
N LYS A 53 15.26 -15.61 13.53
CA LYS A 53 14.36 -16.74 13.22
C LYS A 53 12.96 -16.63 13.87
N LYS A 54 12.80 -15.86 14.94
CA LYS A 54 11.49 -15.58 15.60
C LYS A 54 10.85 -14.27 15.10
N MET A 55 11.66 -13.35 14.62
CA MET A 55 11.30 -12.10 13.95
C MET A 55 10.95 -12.37 12.48
N ASP A 56 10.15 -13.40 12.19
CA ASP A 56 9.89 -13.89 10.83
C ASP A 56 9.00 -12.91 10.02
N TYR A 57 9.54 -11.76 9.67
CA TYR A 57 9.03 -10.82 8.66
C TYR A 57 8.87 -11.51 7.30
N SER A 58 9.60 -12.61 7.07
CA SER A 58 9.79 -13.18 5.74
C SER A 58 8.49 -13.66 5.12
N ALA A 59 7.56 -14.24 5.89
CA ALA A 59 6.32 -14.78 5.32
C ALA A 59 5.39 -13.66 4.81
N ILE A 60 5.06 -12.68 5.65
CA ILE A 60 4.16 -11.57 5.27
C ILE A 60 4.83 -10.66 4.24
N VAL A 61 6.12 -10.34 4.40
CA VAL A 61 6.86 -9.53 3.43
C VAL A 61 6.98 -10.25 2.09
N SER A 62 7.27 -11.56 2.08
CA SER A 62 7.29 -12.34 0.83
C SER A 62 5.92 -12.41 0.18
N ASP A 63 4.85 -12.56 0.96
CA ASP A 63 3.47 -12.55 0.46
C ASP A 63 3.09 -11.19 -0.15
N LEU A 64 3.45 -10.08 0.52
CA LEU A 64 3.24 -8.72 0.02
C LEU A 64 4.03 -8.48 -1.27
N ILE A 65 5.29 -8.90 -1.33
CA ILE A 65 6.14 -8.81 -2.53
C ILE A 65 5.54 -9.62 -3.67
N ARG A 66 5.12 -10.86 -3.41
CA ARG A 66 4.51 -11.74 -4.39
C ARG A 66 3.25 -11.09 -4.95
N LYS A 67 2.34 -10.64 -4.08
CA LYS A 67 1.10 -9.96 -4.48
C LYS A 67 1.39 -8.71 -5.32
N LEU A 68 2.28 -7.84 -4.87
CA LEU A 68 2.66 -6.62 -5.59
C LEU A 68 3.25 -6.93 -6.98
N LYS A 69 4.13 -7.92 -7.10
CA LYS A 69 4.81 -8.27 -8.36
C LYS A 69 3.91 -9.02 -9.35
N GLU A 70 3.13 -9.97 -8.86
CA GLU A 70 2.44 -10.94 -9.71
C GLU A 70 0.98 -10.53 -10.01
N GLU A 71 0.36 -9.75 -9.13
CA GLU A 71 -1.05 -9.38 -9.23
C GLU A 71 -1.22 -7.87 -9.44
N ASP A 72 -0.82 -7.07 -8.44
CA ASP A 72 -1.21 -5.66 -8.37
C ASP A 72 -0.52 -4.82 -9.46
N LEU A 73 0.82 -4.83 -9.56
CA LEU A 73 1.55 -4.06 -10.59
C LEU A 73 1.12 -4.42 -12.02
N PRO A 74 0.96 -5.70 -12.40
CA PRO A 74 0.41 -6.08 -13.69
C PRO A 74 -1.00 -5.54 -13.94
N ASP A 75 -1.89 -5.59 -12.94
CA ASP A 75 -3.27 -5.12 -13.09
C ASP A 75 -3.34 -3.60 -13.20
N THR A 76 -2.57 -2.86 -12.39
CA THR A 76 -2.43 -1.40 -12.51
C THR A 76 -1.88 -1.01 -13.89
N ARG A 77 -0.90 -1.75 -14.42
CA ARG A 77 -0.37 -1.53 -15.78
C ARG A 77 -1.44 -1.78 -16.84
N LYS A 78 -2.23 -2.85 -16.74
CA LYS A 78 -3.34 -3.11 -17.67
C LYS A 78 -4.37 -1.97 -17.64
N LEU A 79 -4.72 -1.48 -16.45
CA LEU A 79 -5.65 -0.36 -16.28
C LEU A 79 -5.09 0.91 -16.93
N PHE A 80 -3.81 1.22 -16.72
CA PHE A 80 -3.13 2.34 -17.36
C PHE A 80 -3.16 2.23 -18.89
N GLU A 81 -2.74 1.09 -19.44
CA GLU A 81 -2.69 0.85 -20.89
C GLU A 81 -4.09 0.94 -21.52
N PHE A 82 -5.10 0.36 -20.86
CA PHE A 82 -6.48 0.42 -21.31
C PHE A 82 -7.00 1.86 -21.32
N SER A 83 -6.83 2.59 -20.22
CA SER A 83 -7.25 4.00 -20.09
C SER A 83 -6.56 4.90 -21.11
N HIS A 84 -5.28 4.63 -21.40
CA HIS A 84 -4.53 5.36 -22.40
C HIS A 84 -5.02 5.03 -23.82
N GLY A 85 -5.38 3.78 -24.08
CA GLY A 85 -6.05 3.35 -25.30
C GLY A 85 -7.41 4.02 -25.50
N LEU A 86 -8.18 4.19 -24.41
CA LEU A 86 -9.46 4.93 -24.43
C LEU A 86 -9.28 6.39 -24.83
N LEU A 87 -8.24 7.06 -24.31
CA LEU A 87 -7.96 8.45 -24.65
C LEU A 87 -7.79 8.63 -26.17
N ARG A 88 -7.09 7.71 -26.83
CA ARG A 88 -6.94 7.71 -28.29
C ARG A 88 -8.27 7.44 -29.00
N LYS A 89 -9.06 6.46 -28.53
CA LYS A 89 -10.35 6.10 -29.13
C LYS A 89 -11.37 7.24 -29.04
N PHE A 90 -11.54 7.83 -27.87
CA PHE A 90 -12.47 8.94 -27.67
C PHE A 90 -12.05 10.19 -28.44
N THR A 91 -10.74 10.45 -28.57
CA THR A 91 -10.25 11.54 -29.43
C THR A 91 -10.61 11.30 -30.91
N SER A 92 -10.52 10.06 -31.40
CA SER A 92 -10.92 9.69 -32.77
C SER A 92 -12.43 9.89 -32.97
N TRP A 93 -13.25 9.32 -32.07
CA TRP A 93 -14.71 9.38 -32.20
C TRP A 93 -15.24 10.81 -32.09
N MET A 94 -14.60 11.65 -31.27
CA MET A 94 -14.91 13.08 -31.19
C MET A 94 -14.77 13.81 -32.53
N GLN A 95 -13.83 13.38 -33.39
CA GLN A 95 -13.61 13.95 -34.72
C GLN A 95 -14.56 13.39 -35.78
N GLU A 96 -15.01 12.15 -35.59
CA GLU A 96 -15.88 11.43 -36.53
C GLU A 96 -17.37 11.83 -36.40
N GLU A 97 -17.82 12.18 -35.19
CA GLU A 97 -19.23 12.46 -34.91
C GLU A 97 -19.45 13.84 -34.23
N PRO A 98 -19.88 14.86 -34.99
CA PRO A 98 -20.08 16.22 -34.47
C PRO A 98 -21.15 16.34 -33.35
N CYS A 99 -22.14 15.43 -33.34
CA CYS A 99 -23.23 15.45 -32.37
C CYS A 99 -22.82 14.98 -30.97
N THR A 100 -21.71 14.24 -30.85
CA THR A 100 -21.20 13.67 -29.59
C THR A 100 -19.89 14.34 -29.14
N THR A 101 -19.39 15.33 -29.89
CA THR A 101 -18.13 16.03 -29.60
C THR A 101 -18.07 16.57 -28.17
N ALA A 102 -19.12 17.25 -27.68
CA ALA A 102 -19.16 17.81 -26.33
C ALA A 102 -19.22 16.72 -25.23
N TYR A 103 -19.74 15.53 -25.54
CA TYR A 103 -19.70 14.39 -24.62
C TYR A 103 -18.28 13.86 -24.50
N TYR A 104 -17.63 13.57 -25.63
CA TYR A 104 -16.26 13.05 -25.64
C TYR A 104 -15.23 14.05 -25.08
N ASP A 105 -15.41 15.35 -25.31
CA ASP A 105 -14.53 16.38 -24.71
C ASP A 105 -14.58 16.35 -23.18
N ARG A 106 -15.78 16.33 -22.58
CA ARG A 106 -15.95 16.19 -21.12
C ARG A 106 -15.36 14.89 -20.59
N LEU A 107 -15.51 13.80 -21.34
CA LEU A 107 -14.99 12.50 -20.95
C LEU A 107 -13.44 12.48 -20.98
N LEU A 108 -12.83 13.12 -21.98
CA LEU A 108 -11.38 13.30 -22.07
C LEU A 108 -10.83 14.19 -20.95
N VAL A 109 -11.58 15.20 -20.52
CA VAL A 109 -11.21 16.07 -19.37
C VAL A 109 -11.11 15.27 -18.08
N VAL A 110 -11.92 14.23 -17.90
CA VAL A 110 -11.86 13.35 -16.71
C VAL A 110 -10.83 12.23 -16.86
N LEU A 111 -10.72 11.64 -18.06
CA LEU A 111 -9.84 10.50 -18.31
C LEU A 111 -8.35 10.85 -18.19
N LYS A 112 -7.96 12.10 -18.51
CA LYS A 112 -6.57 12.56 -18.40
C LYS A 112 -6.07 12.62 -16.94
N PRO A 113 -6.75 13.31 -16.00
CA PRO A 113 -6.46 13.22 -14.58
C PRO A 113 -6.47 11.79 -14.02
N PHE A 114 -7.43 10.97 -14.42
CA PHE A 114 -7.49 9.56 -14.01
C PHE A 114 -6.23 8.78 -14.42
N LEU A 115 -5.76 8.96 -15.64
CA LEU A 115 -4.51 8.38 -16.12
C LEU A 115 -3.29 8.84 -15.31
N ALA A 116 -3.25 10.13 -14.94
CA ALA A 116 -2.19 10.68 -14.10
C ALA A 116 -2.22 10.06 -12.71
N LEU A 117 -3.40 9.86 -12.12
CA LEU A 117 -3.58 9.20 -10.82
C LEU A 117 -3.00 7.78 -10.84
N ILE A 118 -3.36 6.95 -11.83
CA ILE A 118 -2.84 5.58 -11.95
C ILE A 118 -1.32 5.58 -12.07
N LYS A 119 -0.76 6.48 -12.88
CA LYS A 119 0.69 6.60 -13.07
C LYS A 119 1.40 7.00 -11.77
N ILE A 120 0.84 7.95 -11.04
CA ILE A 120 1.37 8.40 -9.74
C ILE A 120 1.32 7.24 -8.75
N TYR A 121 0.22 6.51 -8.67
CA TYR A 121 0.10 5.36 -7.77
C TYR A 121 1.15 4.29 -8.07
N GLN A 122 1.31 3.93 -9.34
CA GLN A 122 2.32 2.96 -9.74
C GLN A 122 3.75 3.44 -9.40
N GLY A 123 4.10 4.68 -9.76
CA GLY A 123 5.46 5.21 -9.66
C GLY A 123 5.86 5.68 -8.27
N ASN A 124 4.91 6.20 -7.48
CA ASN A 124 5.18 6.83 -6.19
C ASN A 124 4.71 5.98 -5.01
N MET A 125 3.95 4.90 -5.24
CA MET A 125 3.48 3.99 -4.18
C MET A 125 3.94 2.56 -4.44
N GLN A 126 3.39 1.87 -5.46
CA GLN A 126 3.62 0.43 -5.64
C GLN A 126 5.09 0.06 -5.87
N GLN A 127 5.79 0.83 -6.72
CA GLN A 127 7.21 0.59 -7.01
C GLN A 127 8.10 0.88 -5.79
N PRO A 128 8.00 2.04 -5.11
CA PRO A 128 8.72 2.29 -3.86
C PRO A 128 8.43 1.24 -2.78
N LEU A 129 7.16 0.91 -2.54
CA LEU A 129 6.78 -0.10 -1.55
C LEU A 129 7.42 -1.46 -1.87
N LEU A 130 7.40 -1.87 -3.14
CA LEU A 130 8.03 -3.11 -3.56
C LEU A 130 9.56 -3.09 -3.35
N GLN A 131 10.23 -1.99 -3.67
CA GLN A 131 11.68 -1.82 -3.45
C GLN A 131 12.02 -1.88 -1.98
N THR A 132 11.25 -1.17 -1.14
CA THR A 132 11.38 -1.17 0.30
C THR A 132 11.20 -2.57 0.86
N LEU A 133 10.10 -3.26 0.54
CA LEU A 133 9.86 -4.64 0.98
C LEU A 133 10.95 -5.61 0.52
N ALA A 134 11.40 -5.50 -0.74
CA ALA A 134 12.46 -6.35 -1.27
C ALA A 134 13.78 -6.17 -0.51
N SER A 135 14.08 -4.96 -0.04
CA SER A 135 15.29 -4.68 0.75
C SER A 135 15.34 -5.45 2.08
N PHE A 136 14.18 -5.80 2.67
CA PHE A 136 14.11 -6.62 3.89
C PHE A 136 14.48 -8.08 3.66
N LEU A 137 14.37 -8.58 2.42
CA LEU A 137 14.69 -9.96 2.09
C LEU A 137 16.13 -10.16 1.63
N VAL A 138 16.88 -9.07 1.40
CA VAL A 138 18.29 -9.14 0.98
C VAL A 138 19.17 -9.24 2.22
N GLU A 139 19.50 -10.47 2.62
CA GLU A 139 20.60 -10.74 3.56
C GLU A 139 21.95 -10.52 2.85
N GLU A 140 22.31 -9.28 2.52
CA GLU A 140 23.69 -9.01 2.08
C GLU A 140 24.62 -8.92 3.31
N VAL A 141 25.48 -9.94 3.43
CA VAL A 141 26.59 -9.99 4.39
C VAL A 141 27.47 -8.76 4.20
N GLY A 142 27.32 -7.76 5.06
CA GLY A 142 28.25 -6.62 5.17
C GLY A 142 27.67 -5.22 4.97
N VAL A 143 26.36 -5.06 4.77
CA VAL A 143 25.72 -3.73 4.74
C VAL A 143 25.23 -3.38 6.15
N GLU A 144 25.81 -2.33 6.74
CA GLU A 144 25.71 -1.99 8.17
C GLU A 144 24.37 -1.42 8.66
N GLU A 145 23.33 -1.29 7.85
CA GLU A 145 22.02 -0.82 8.31
C GLU A 145 20.90 -1.59 7.61
N ALA A 146 20.32 -2.58 8.30
CA ALA A 146 19.02 -3.09 7.90
C ALA A 146 18.05 -1.91 8.01
N ALA A 147 17.48 -1.44 6.89
CA ALA A 147 16.49 -0.38 6.90
C ALA A 147 15.33 -0.82 7.79
N VAL A 148 15.18 -0.24 8.99
CA VAL A 148 14.08 -0.57 9.89
C VAL A 148 12.89 0.25 9.44
N LEU A 149 11.88 -0.39 8.84
CA LEU A 149 10.57 0.24 8.65
C LEU A 149 9.90 0.36 10.02
N SER A 150 9.55 1.58 10.40
CA SER A 150 8.75 1.83 11.60
C SER A 150 7.26 1.62 11.33
N SER A 151 6.48 1.43 12.40
CA SER A 151 5.01 1.45 12.31
C SER A 151 4.46 2.77 11.75
N GLU A 152 5.17 3.89 11.91
CA GLU A 152 4.84 5.19 11.30
C GLU A 152 4.96 5.13 9.76
N ASP A 153 6.03 4.54 9.25
CA ASP A 153 6.24 4.39 7.79
C ASP A 153 5.17 3.48 7.18
N ILE A 154 4.82 2.39 7.88
CA ILE A 154 3.76 1.45 7.47
C ILE A 154 2.39 2.18 7.43
N ASN A 155 2.10 3.00 8.45
CA ASN A 155 0.89 3.81 8.48
C ASN A 155 0.84 4.85 7.35
N ALA A 156 1.96 5.51 7.04
CA ALA A 156 2.02 6.49 5.95
C ALA A 156 1.73 5.85 4.58
N VAL A 157 2.26 4.64 4.33
CA VAL A 157 1.95 3.85 3.13
C VAL A 157 0.46 3.52 3.10
N ARG A 158 -0.09 3.03 4.21
CA ARG A 158 -1.53 2.71 4.32
C ARG A 158 -2.41 3.91 3.99
N GLU A 159 -2.12 5.08 4.55
CA GLU A 159 -2.89 6.30 4.24
C GLU A 159 -2.83 6.69 2.77
N LEU A 160 -1.66 6.57 2.14
CA LEU A 160 -1.49 6.84 0.71
C LEU A 160 -2.36 5.91 -0.14
N MET A 161 -2.42 4.63 0.23
CA MET A 161 -3.26 3.63 -0.42
C MET A 161 -4.74 3.90 -0.24
N THR A 162 -5.18 4.24 0.97
CA THR A 162 -6.57 4.59 1.24
C THR A 162 -6.99 5.82 0.43
N ARG A 163 -6.15 6.87 0.36
CA ARG A 163 -6.43 8.05 -0.47
C ARG A 163 -6.55 7.70 -1.94
N PHE A 164 -5.70 6.82 -2.46
CA PHE A 164 -5.80 6.35 -3.84
C PHE A 164 -7.11 5.59 -4.08
N GLN A 165 -7.49 4.70 -3.17
CA GLN A 165 -8.73 3.95 -3.25
C GLN A 165 -9.97 4.88 -3.25
N ASP A 166 -9.98 5.89 -2.37
CA ASP A 166 -11.05 6.90 -2.35
C ASP A 166 -11.16 7.64 -3.68
N GLU A 167 -10.02 8.04 -4.27
CA GLU A 167 -10.00 8.67 -5.60
C GLU A 167 -10.48 7.72 -6.69
N MET A 168 -10.13 6.43 -6.65
CA MET A 168 -10.63 5.43 -7.59
C MET A 168 -12.16 5.32 -7.55
N TYR A 169 -12.76 5.30 -6.37
CA TYR A 169 -14.22 5.31 -6.23
C TYR A 169 -14.84 6.62 -6.73
N ARG A 170 -14.20 7.77 -6.52
CA ARG A 170 -14.67 9.05 -7.10
C ARG A 170 -14.71 8.99 -8.62
N TYR A 171 -13.65 8.49 -9.26
CA TYR A 171 -13.64 8.33 -10.73
C TYR A 171 -14.65 7.30 -11.20
N TYR A 172 -14.86 6.20 -10.47
CA TYR A 172 -15.90 5.22 -10.74
C TYR A 172 -17.28 5.90 -10.85
N GLU A 173 -17.66 6.69 -9.84
CA GLU A 173 -18.94 7.41 -9.83
C GLU A 173 -19.04 8.42 -10.99
N VAL A 174 -17.96 9.13 -11.30
CA VAL A 174 -17.94 10.05 -12.45
C VAL A 174 -18.14 9.29 -13.77
N PHE A 175 -17.49 8.15 -13.98
CA PHE A 175 -17.69 7.35 -15.19
C PHE A 175 -19.09 6.72 -15.26
N ASN A 176 -19.67 6.35 -14.12
CA ASN A 176 -21.06 5.89 -14.04
C ASN A 176 -22.04 6.98 -14.53
N LEU A 177 -21.80 8.25 -14.16
CA LEU A 177 -22.59 9.38 -14.68
C LEU A 177 -22.45 9.53 -16.21
N PHE A 178 -21.26 9.29 -16.77
CA PHE A 178 -21.07 9.32 -18.22
C PHE A 178 -21.79 8.18 -18.95
N ILE A 179 -21.90 7.00 -18.33
CA ILE A 179 -22.69 5.89 -18.86
C ILE A 179 -24.17 6.27 -18.88
N GLN A 180 -24.70 6.79 -17.77
CA GLN A 180 -26.11 7.22 -17.69
C GLN A 180 -26.43 8.30 -18.74
N GLN A 181 -25.55 9.29 -18.90
CA GLN A 181 -25.70 10.33 -19.93
C GLN A 181 -25.68 9.76 -21.35
N GLU A 182 -24.88 8.73 -21.60
CA GLU A 182 -24.84 8.07 -22.90
C GLU A 182 -26.13 7.28 -23.18
N SER A 183 -26.66 6.58 -22.18
CA SER A 183 -27.93 5.86 -22.27
C SER A 183 -29.12 6.80 -22.53
N ASP A 184 -29.06 8.04 -22.02
CA ASP A 184 -30.08 9.07 -22.22
C ASP A 184 -29.93 9.81 -23.57
N ASN A 185 -28.81 9.63 -24.26
CA ASN A 185 -28.48 10.35 -25.48
C ASN A 185 -29.26 9.78 -26.67
N LYS A 186 -30.35 10.45 -27.06
CA LYS A 186 -31.31 9.98 -28.09
C LYS A 186 -30.80 10.04 -29.54
N CYS A 187 -29.52 10.33 -29.77
CA CYS A 187 -28.96 10.43 -31.12
C CYS A 187 -28.91 9.09 -31.86
N TYR A 188 -28.93 7.94 -31.17
CA TYR A 188 -28.90 6.61 -31.79
C TYR A 188 -29.85 5.59 -31.14
N ILE A 189 -30.26 4.62 -31.95
CA ILE A 189 -31.16 3.50 -31.61
C ILE A 189 -30.45 2.51 -30.69
N ARG A 190 -30.83 2.47 -29.40
CA ARG A 190 -30.87 1.36 -28.40
C ARG A 190 -29.87 0.17 -28.42
N VAL A 191 -28.79 0.24 -29.19
CA VAL A 191 -27.66 -0.71 -29.14
C VAL A 191 -26.57 -0.01 -28.35
N LEU A 192 -26.04 -0.68 -27.31
CA LEU A 192 -24.92 -0.21 -26.49
C LEU A 192 -23.92 0.56 -27.36
N SER A 193 -23.78 1.86 -27.11
CA SER A 193 -22.84 2.65 -27.90
C SER A 193 -21.42 2.12 -27.64
N LYS A 194 -20.53 2.26 -28.62
CA LYS A 194 -19.13 1.83 -28.43
C LYS A 194 -18.55 2.47 -27.15
N ALA A 195 -18.90 3.73 -26.86
CA ALA A 195 -18.47 4.41 -25.65
C ALA A 195 -18.94 3.72 -24.37
N GLU A 196 -20.22 3.36 -24.29
CA GLU A 196 -20.81 2.66 -23.15
C GLU A 196 -20.08 1.33 -22.86
N HIS A 197 -19.83 0.52 -23.88
CA HIS A 197 -19.09 -0.75 -23.72
C HIS A 197 -17.69 -0.54 -23.12
N TYR A 198 -16.96 0.46 -23.62
CA TYR A 198 -15.61 0.75 -23.15
C TYR A 198 -15.59 1.38 -21.75
N LEU A 199 -16.60 2.15 -21.39
CA LEU A 199 -16.77 2.72 -20.05
C LEU A 199 -17.15 1.66 -19.02
N LEU A 200 -18.07 0.74 -19.35
CA LEU A 200 -18.38 -0.40 -18.50
C LEU A 200 -17.12 -1.23 -18.22
N LYS A 201 -16.32 -1.50 -19.26
CA LYS A 201 -15.05 -2.20 -19.10
C LYS A 201 -14.05 -1.43 -18.25
N LEU A 202 -13.99 -0.10 -18.39
CA LEU A 202 -13.15 0.76 -17.54
C LEU A 202 -13.57 0.63 -16.07
N MET A 203 -14.87 0.70 -15.79
CA MET A 203 -15.43 0.58 -14.45
C MET A 203 -15.12 -0.78 -13.81
N THR A 204 -15.27 -1.89 -14.54
CA THR A 204 -14.87 -3.22 -14.03
C THR A 204 -13.38 -3.29 -13.70
N MET A 205 -12.52 -2.61 -14.47
CA MET A 205 -11.08 -2.56 -14.16
C MET A 205 -10.78 -1.66 -12.95
N ILE A 206 -11.55 -0.58 -12.75
CA ILE A 206 -11.47 0.27 -11.55
C ILE A 206 -11.88 -0.51 -10.30
N GLU A 207 -12.99 -1.24 -10.35
CA GLU A 207 -13.46 -2.08 -9.23
C GLU A 207 -12.41 -3.11 -8.84
N LYS A 208 -11.85 -3.83 -9.83
CA LYS A 208 -10.80 -4.81 -9.59
C LYS A 208 -9.56 -4.19 -8.95
N GLU A 209 -9.14 -3.01 -9.40
CA GLU A 209 -7.99 -2.30 -8.84
C GLU A 209 -8.24 -1.81 -7.41
N ALA A 210 -9.47 -1.36 -7.13
CA ALA A 210 -9.89 -0.97 -5.79
C ALA A 210 -9.91 -2.17 -4.83
N ASP A 211 -10.42 -3.33 -5.26
CA ASP A 211 -10.42 -4.58 -4.49
C ASP A 211 -9.00 -5.07 -4.21
N ASN A 212 -8.11 -5.02 -5.22
CA ASN A 212 -6.69 -5.34 -5.07
C ASN A 212 -6.02 -4.43 -4.04
N THR A 213 -6.28 -3.12 -4.14
CA THR A 213 -5.75 -2.12 -3.21
C THR A 213 -6.27 -2.35 -1.79
N GLN A 214 -7.57 -2.63 -1.62
CA GLN A 214 -8.16 -2.96 -0.32
C GLN A 214 -7.52 -4.21 0.30
N SER A 215 -7.32 -5.25 -0.51
CA SER A 215 -6.66 -6.48 -0.06
C SER A 215 -5.24 -6.22 0.42
N LEU A 216 -4.50 -5.36 -0.29
CA LEU A 216 -3.14 -4.98 0.09
C LEU A 216 -3.12 -4.10 1.35
N ILE A 217 -4.06 -3.15 1.51
CA ILE A 217 -4.26 -2.37 2.75
C ILE A 217 -4.49 -3.30 3.94
N SER A 218 -5.37 -4.28 3.81
CA SER A 218 -5.67 -5.23 4.90
C SER A 218 -4.44 -6.04 5.32
N ARG A 219 -3.59 -6.45 4.37
CA ARG A 219 -2.34 -7.18 4.67
C ARG A 219 -1.28 -6.28 5.32
N ILE A 220 -1.21 -5.01 4.92
CA ILE A 220 -0.33 -4.02 5.55
C ILE A 220 -0.81 -3.73 6.98
N GLU A 221 -2.13 -3.69 7.21
CA GLU A 221 -2.70 -3.52 8.55
C GLU A 221 -2.38 -4.72 9.45
N GLU A 222 -2.53 -5.94 8.93
CA GLU A 222 -2.14 -7.15 9.65
C GLU A 222 -0.66 -7.11 10.04
N TRP A 223 0.21 -6.69 9.12
CA TRP A 223 1.61 -6.49 9.40
C TRP A 223 1.85 -5.44 10.50
N ASN A 224 1.15 -4.30 10.44
CA ASN A 224 1.26 -3.23 11.43
C ASN A 224 0.83 -3.68 12.83
N VAL A 225 -0.27 -4.43 12.95
CA VAL A 225 -0.74 -4.99 14.23
C VAL A 225 0.26 -6.00 14.79
N GLN A 226 0.82 -6.86 13.93
CA GLN A 226 1.85 -7.80 14.35
C GLN A 226 3.14 -7.08 14.78
N MET A 227 3.47 -5.95 14.16
CA MET A 227 4.59 -5.10 14.57
C MET A 227 4.36 -4.47 15.93
N ALA A 228 3.23 -3.77 16.09
CA ALA A 228 2.90 -3.07 17.33
C ALA A 228 2.79 -4.02 18.53
N GLY A 229 2.18 -5.20 18.36
CA GLY A 229 2.08 -6.20 19.43
C GLY A 229 3.46 -6.72 19.87
N ARG A 230 4.41 -6.83 18.95
CA ARG A 230 5.77 -7.30 19.24
C ARG A 230 6.64 -6.20 19.84
N GLU A 231 6.53 -4.97 19.36
CA GLU A 231 7.16 -3.79 19.98
C GLU A 231 6.72 -3.65 21.44
N ALA A 232 5.44 -3.92 21.74
CA ALA A 232 4.94 -3.98 23.10
C ALA A 232 5.56 -5.15 23.90
N ASP A 233 5.60 -6.36 23.35
CA ASP A 233 6.21 -7.52 24.02
C ASP A 233 7.70 -7.33 24.38
N GLU A 234 8.46 -6.60 23.55
CA GLU A 234 9.87 -6.27 23.80
C GLU A 234 10.08 -5.19 24.88
N LEU A 235 9.07 -4.35 25.14
CA LEU A 235 9.13 -3.32 26.19
C LEU A 235 8.72 -3.85 27.57
N TYR A 236 7.87 -4.87 27.60
CA TYR A 236 7.28 -5.40 28.83
C TYR A 236 7.89 -6.73 29.32
N ASN A 237 8.77 -7.38 28.55
CA ASN A 237 9.48 -8.62 28.92
C ASN A 237 11.01 -8.50 28.86
#